data_AF-A0A367KSG9-F1
#
_entry.id   AF-A0A367KSG9-F1
#
_cell.length_a   1.000
_cell.length_b   1.000
_cell.length_c   1.000
_cell.angle_alpha   90.00
_cell.angle_beta   90.00
_cell.angle_gamma   90.00
#
_symmetry.space_group_name_H-M   'P 1'
#
loop_
_entity.id
_entity.type
_entity.pdbx_description
1 polymer ?
#
loop_
_entity_poly.entity_id
_entity_poly.type
_entity_poly.pdbx_seq_one_letter_code
_entity_poly.pdbx_strand_id
1 'polypeptide(L)'
;MPKLRFKDDDKKKKKDKHRHSHHKRHKEKPYKPPTLYEEESGWVPPSTSTKYDPDQAWRERLFEAMIDDEGQDPFYSQYTESYHQPTMDDEEYRQYIVDGMYRRKHADEIAEKERRKAEKEKRKQEKERARKEQERLERVYQQLETQRKQESSKASFIEKWNKLESLQTIHKKDVPWPMIGREFTLEAVRQFVIDPTLSEAENKKNVRKEQARYHPDKFVTRYMKRFEGSDKEKERVMTHINEISGFLNELWSQMNTT
;
A
#
# COMPACT_ATOMS: atom_id res chain seq x y z
N MET A 1 -27.61 31.93 25.27
CA MET A 1 -27.02 31.11 26.35
C MET A 1 -26.96 29.66 25.90
N PRO A 2 -25.77 29.03 25.80
CA PRO A 2 -25.63 27.66 25.32
C PRO A 2 -26.01 26.66 26.43
N LYS A 3 -26.89 25.69 26.11
CA LYS A 3 -27.28 24.61 27.01
C LYS A 3 -26.15 23.57 27.09
N LEU A 4 -25.42 23.57 28.20
CA LEU A 4 -24.46 22.52 28.57
C LEU A 4 -25.22 21.21 28.80
N ARG A 5 -25.03 20.23 27.90
CA ARG A 5 -25.48 18.85 28.11
C ARG A 5 -24.43 18.13 28.95
N PHE A 6 -24.78 17.83 30.19
CA PHE A 6 -24.06 16.85 31.02
C PHE A 6 -24.09 15.49 30.31
N LYS A 7 -22.92 14.88 30.17
CA LYS A 7 -22.74 13.54 29.62
C LYS A 7 -22.67 12.60 30.82
N ASP A 8 -23.72 11.81 31.02
CA ASP A 8 -23.79 10.82 32.08
C ASP A 8 -22.64 9.80 31.96
N ASP A 9 -21.80 9.75 32.99
CA ASP A 9 -20.77 8.73 33.18
C ASP A 9 -21.44 7.41 33.57
N ASP A 10 -21.74 6.62 32.55
CA ASP A 10 -22.30 5.29 32.67
C ASP A 10 -21.23 4.32 33.21
N LYS A 11 -21.15 4.20 34.54
CA LYS A 11 -20.31 3.25 35.28
C LYS A 11 -20.67 1.81 34.89
N LYS A 12 -20.03 1.29 33.84
CA LYS A 12 -20.07 -0.14 33.49
C LYS A 12 -19.35 -0.95 34.57
N LYS A 13 -20.16 -1.52 35.47
CA LYS A 13 -19.82 -2.60 36.41
C LYS A 13 -19.05 -3.71 35.67
N LYS A 14 -17.78 -3.90 36.02
CA LYS A 14 -17.00 -5.09 35.65
C LYS A 14 -17.68 -6.31 36.27
N LYS A 15 -18.31 -7.14 35.44
CA LYS A 15 -18.75 -8.48 35.82
C LYS A 15 -17.53 -9.41 35.75
N ASP A 16 -17.04 -9.81 36.92
CA ASP A 16 -16.11 -10.93 37.05
C ASP A 16 -16.75 -12.20 36.46
N LYS A 17 -16.23 -12.63 35.31
CA LYS A 17 -16.58 -13.92 34.72
C LYS A 17 -15.55 -14.93 35.20
N HIS A 18 -15.92 -15.68 36.22
CA HIS A 18 -15.23 -16.89 36.65
C HIS A 18 -15.00 -17.81 35.44
N ARG A 19 -13.73 -18.02 35.09
CA ARG A 19 -13.32 -19.01 34.09
C ARG A 19 -13.30 -20.38 34.75
N HIS A 20 -14.28 -21.21 34.45
CA HIS A 20 -14.25 -22.63 34.80
C HIS A 20 -13.13 -23.31 34.00
N SER A 21 -12.09 -23.73 34.72
CA SER A 21 -11.03 -24.59 34.20
C SER A 21 -11.56 -26.01 34.05
N HIS A 22 -11.86 -26.43 32.83
CA HIS A 22 -12.15 -27.82 32.53
C HIS A 22 -10.84 -28.59 32.44
N HIS A 23 -10.45 -29.26 33.53
CA HIS A 23 -9.43 -30.29 33.48
C HIS A 23 -9.94 -31.48 32.65
N LYS A 24 -9.50 -31.57 31.39
CA LYS A 24 -9.62 -32.80 30.60
C LYS A 24 -8.67 -33.83 31.19
N ARG A 25 -9.24 -34.86 31.84
CA ARG A 25 -8.51 -36.09 32.17
C ARG A 25 -8.07 -36.75 30.87
N HIS A 26 -6.77 -36.71 30.58
CA HIS A 26 -6.17 -37.53 29.53
C HIS A 26 -6.28 -38.99 29.97
N LYS A 27 -7.13 -39.77 29.30
CA LYS A 27 -7.02 -41.23 29.30
C LYS A 27 -5.70 -41.55 28.61
N GLU A 28 -4.75 -42.08 29.37
CA GLU A 28 -3.53 -42.65 28.81
C GLU A 28 -3.93 -43.74 27.82
N LYS A 29 -3.57 -43.55 26.55
CA LYS A 29 -3.62 -44.62 25.56
C LYS A 29 -2.34 -45.45 25.74
N PRO A 30 -2.42 -46.78 25.86
CA PRO A 30 -1.23 -47.61 25.88
C PRO A 30 -0.45 -47.40 24.58
N TYR A 31 0.85 -47.14 24.72
CA TYR A 31 1.78 -46.97 23.62
C TYR A 31 1.78 -48.23 22.75
N LYS A 32 1.47 -48.07 21.46
CA LYS A 32 1.70 -49.09 20.45
C LYS A 32 3.00 -48.71 19.72
N PRO A 33 4.06 -49.53 19.78
CA PRO A 33 5.28 -49.24 19.03
C PRO A 33 4.96 -49.20 17.52
N PRO A 34 5.50 -48.23 16.77
CA PRO A 34 5.34 -48.17 15.33
C PRO A 34 5.83 -49.46 14.68
N THR A 35 4.97 -50.15 13.93
CA THR A 35 5.35 -51.27 13.08
C THR A 35 6.20 -50.73 11.93
N LEU A 36 7.49 -51.08 11.92
CA LEU A 36 8.49 -50.45 11.06
C LEU A 36 8.45 -50.91 9.59
N TYR A 37 7.47 -51.73 9.20
CA TYR A 37 7.31 -52.23 7.83
C TYR A 37 5.82 -52.34 7.47
N GLU A 38 5.19 -51.21 7.15
CA GLU A 38 4.12 -51.20 6.15
C GLU A 38 4.69 -50.57 4.89
N GLU A 39 4.81 -51.39 3.86
CA GLU A 39 5.34 -51.07 2.55
C GLU A 39 4.30 -50.21 1.80
N GLU A 40 4.18 -48.93 2.16
CA GLU A 40 3.25 -48.00 1.52
C GLU A 40 3.92 -47.22 0.39
N SER A 41 3.51 -47.61 -0.81
CA SER A 41 3.90 -47.10 -2.11
C SER A 41 3.60 -45.61 -2.29
N GLY A 42 4.59 -44.85 -2.78
CA GLY A 42 4.32 -43.82 -3.78
C GLY A 42 4.29 -42.34 -3.36
N TRP A 43 5.12 -41.89 -2.41
CA TRP A 43 5.36 -40.45 -2.26
C TRP A 43 6.62 -40.01 -3.01
N VAL A 44 6.46 -39.52 -4.24
CA VAL A 44 7.55 -38.89 -5.01
C VAL A 44 7.40 -37.37 -4.90
N PRO A 45 8.39 -36.63 -4.38
CA PRO A 45 8.31 -35.18 -4.28
C PRO A 45 8.31 -34.52 -5.68
N PRO A 46 7.63 -33.38 -5.87
CA PRO A 46 7.59 -32.66 -7.13
C PRO A 46 9.00 -32.21 -7.57
N SER A 47 9.27 -32.28 -8.88
CA SER A 47 10.60 -32.08 -9.50
C SER A 47 11.25 -30.70 -9.30
N THR A 48 10.53 -29.77 -8.67
CA THR A 48 11.05 -28.43 -8.30
C THR A 48 11.74 -28.40 -6.93
N SER A 49 11.71 -29.50 -6.17
CA SER A 49 12.31 -29.61 -4.83
C SER A 49 13.85 -29.66 -4.82
N THR A 50 14.50 -29.85 -5.96
CA THR A 50 15.95 -30.10 -6.06
C THR A 50 16.80 -28.83 -6.20
N LYS A 51 16.23 -27.63 -6.09
CA LYS A 51 17.03 -26.39 -6.15
C LYS A 51 17.70 -26.03 -4.83
N TYR A 52 17.36 -26.72 -3.74
CA TYR A 52 18.04 -26.58 -2.46
C TYR A 52 18.56 -27.94 -2.06
N ASP A 53 19.88 -28.05 -1.99
CA ASP A 53 20.56 -29.23 -1.47
C ASP A 53 20.45 -29.19 0.07
N PRO A 54 19.59 -30.02 0.69
CA PRO A 54 19.42 -30.02 2.14
C PRO A 54 20.73 -30.40 2.86
N ASP A 55 21.64 -31.13 2.20
CA ASP A 55 22.94 -31.48 2.75
C ASP A 55 23.87 -30.27 2.82
N GLN A 56 23.79 -29.32 1.88
CA GLN A 56 24.52 -28.05 1.98
C GLN A 56 24.01 -27.21 3.15
N ALA A 57 22.69 -27.06 3.30
CA ALA A 57 22.12 -26.29 4.40
C ALA A 57 22.44 -26.94 5.76
N TRP A 58 22.42 -28.28 5.85
CA TRP A 58 22.83 -29.00 7.05
C TRP A 58 24.34 -28.85 7.32
N ARG A 59 25.19 -28.92 6.29
CA ARG A 59 26.63 -28.70 6.40
C ARG A 59 26.96 -27.28 6.85
N GLU A 60 26.35 -26.27 6.24
CA GLU A 60 26.53 -24.87 6.64
C GLU A 60 26.10 -24.66 8.09
N ARG A 61 24.97 -25.24 8.50
CA ARG A 61 24.49 -25.18 9.89
C ARG A 61 25.40 -25.92 10.87
N LEU A 62 26.06 -26.99 10.44
CA LEU A 62 27.03 -27.75 11.23
C LEU A 62 28.35 -26.97 11.36
N PHE A 63 28.83 -26.35 10.28
CA PHE A 63 30.01 -25.48 10.30
C PHE A 63 29.76 -24.21 11.11
N GLU A 64 28.57 -23.63 11.04
CA GLU A 64 28.18 -22.46 11.84
C GLU A 64 28.07 -22.81 13.34
N ALA A 65 27.59 -24.02 13.67
CA ALA A 65 27.60 -24.53 15.04
C ALA A 65 29.01 -24.86 15.56
N MET A 66 29.93 -25.30 14.70
CA MET A 66 31.35 -25.49 15.06
C MET A 66 32.11 -24.18 15.19
N ILE A 67 31.83 -23.17 14.35
CA ILE A 67 32.44 -21.83 14.46
C ILE A 67 32.15 -21.18 15.82
N ASP A 68 30.97 -21.45 16.39
CA ASP A 68 30.58 -20.93 17.72
C ASP A 68 31.21 -21.73 18.89
N ASP A 69 31.74 -22.95 18.64
CA ASP A 69 32.30 -23.86 19.65
C ASP A 69 33.84 -24.05 19.54
N GLU A 70 34.47 -23.66 18.42
CA GLU A 70 35.93 -23.70 18.20
C GLU A 70 36.70 -22.52 18.81
N GLY A 71 36.10 -21.80 19.76
CA GLY A 71 36.75 -20.69 20.47
C GLY A 71 37.47 -21.09 21.76
N GLN A 72 37.14 -22.24 22.37
CA GLN A 72 37.66 -22.52 23.71
C GLN A 72 37.69 -24.01 24.05
N ASP A 73 38.75 -24.70 23.61
CA ASP A 73 39.10 -26.01 24.19
C ASP A 73 39.50 -25.79 25.67
N PRO A 74 38.71 -26.27 26.67
CA PRO A 74 39.00 -26.01 28.08
C PRO A 74 40.29 -26.69 28.55
N PHE A 75 40.79 -27.68 27.81
CA PHE A 75 41.93 -28.49 28.23
C PHE A 75 43.25 -28.08 27.57
N TYR A 76 43.22 -27.50 26.36
CA TYR A 76 44.44 -27.05 25.66
C TYR A 76 44.79 -25.57 25.83
N SER A 77 43.87 -24.73 26.32
CA SER A 77 44.14 -23.30 26.55
C SER A 77 45.09 -23.02 27.73
N GLN A 78 45.32 -23.96 28.64
CA GLN A 78 45.97 -23.66 29.92
C GLN A 78 47.50 -23.76 29.91
N TYR A 79 48.13 -24.28 28.85
CA TYR A 79 49.58 -24.58 28.86
C TYR A 79 50.42 -23.97 27.73
N THR A 80 49.84 -23.18 26.83
CA THR A 80 50.61 -22.47 25.78
C THR A 80 50.32 -20.96 25.75
N GLU A 81 50.05 -20.35 26.90
CA GLU A 81 49.98 -18.90 26.97
C GLU A 81 51.39 -18.36 27.27
N SER A 82 52.15 -18.16 26.19
CA SER A 82 53.23 -17.18 26.18
C SER A 82 52.67 -15.90 26.81
N TYR A 83 53.27 -15.42 27.88
CA TYR A 83 53.00 -14.11 28.47
C TYR A 83 53.40 -13.00 27.48
N HIS A 84 52.71 -12.91 26.34
CA HIS A 84 52.67 -11.70 25.54
C HIS A 84 51.87 -10.70 26.37
N GLN A 85 52.57 -10.02 27.27
CA GLN A 85 52.02 -8.82 27.86
C GLN A 85 51.72 -7.86 26.71
N PRO A 86 50.47 -7.40 26.55
CA PRO A 86 50.16 -6.37 25.58
C PRO A 86 51.10 -5.20 25.88
N THR A 87 51.91 -4.77 24.91
CA THR A 87 52.67 -3.52 25.03
C THR A 87 51.68 -2.36 24.86
N MET A 88 50.68 -2.29 25.74
CA MET A 88 49.86 -1.11 25.90
C MET A 88 50.66 -0.09 26.68
N ASP A 89 50.58 1.17 26.28
CA ASP A 89 51.17 2.24 27.06
C ASP A 89 50.52 2.29 28.44
N ASP A 90 51.24 2.77 29.46
CA ASP A 90 50.76 2.75 30.85
C ASP A 90 49.40 3.48 31.00
N GLU A 91 49.16 4.49 30.16
CA GLU A 91 47.90 5.23 30.12
C GLU A 91 46.75 4.42 29.52
N GLU A 92 47.01 3.67 28.45
CA GLU A 92 46.02 2.78 27.83
C GLU A 92 45.70 1.60 28.75
N TYR A 93 46.70 1.07 29.46
CA TYR A 93 46.49 0.03 30.46
C TYR A 93 45.63 0.52 31.62
N ARG A 94 45.88 1.75 32.11
CA ARG A 94 45.03 2.38 33.14
C ARG A 94 43.58 2.50 32.68
N GLN A 95 43.35 3.00 31.46
CA GLN A 95 42.00 3.12 30.90
C GLN A 95 41.32 1.76 30.72
N TYR A 96 42.05 0.76 30.24
CA TYR A 96 41.55 -0.59 30.07
C TYR A 96 41.13 -1.23 31.41
N ILE A 97 41.91 -1.05 32.48
CA ILE A 97 41.57 -1.54 33.82
C ILE A 97 40.35 -0.80 34.38
N VAL A 98 40.29 0.52 34.20
CA VAL A 98 39.13 1.33 34.63
C VAL A 98 37.86 0.91 33.89
N ASP A 99 37.94 0.74 32.58
CA ASP A 99 36.84 0.26 31.73
C ASP A 99 36.43 -1.16 32.09
N GLY A 100 37.38 -2.06 32.33
CA GLY A 100 37.12 -3.43 32.76
C GLY A 100 36.42 -3.49 34.12
N MET A 101 36.88 -2.69 35.07
CA MET A 101 36.25 -2.57 36.39
C MET A 101 34.86 -1.93 36.30
N TYR A 102 34.68 -0.92 35.45
CA TYR A 102 33.39 -0.28 35.20
C TYR A 102 32.40 -1.25 34.57
N ARG A 103 32.80 -1.99 33.52
CA ARG A 103 31.98 -3.02 32.87
C ARG A 103 31.54 -4.11 33.85
N ARG A 104 32.41 -4.55 34.76
CA ARG A 104 32.08 -5.54 35.79
C ARG A 104 31.12 -4.99 36.85
N LYS A 105 31.36 -3.77 37.35
CA LYS A 105 30.51 -3.14 38.38
C LYS A 105 29.15 -2.70 37.85
N HIS A 106 29.09 -2.26 36.60
CA HIS A 106 27.88 -1.76 35.94
C HIS A 106 27.34 -2.75 34.91
N ALA A 107 27.70 -4.03 34.99
CA ALA A 107 27.23 -5.06 34.05
C ALA A 107 25.69 -5.10 33.97
N ASP A 108 25.03 -5.08 35.13
CA ASP A 108 23.57 -5.08 35.24
C ASP A 108 22.95 -3.79 34.68
N GLU A 109 23.58 -2.64 34.90
CA GLU A 109 23.12 -1.35 34.36
C GLU A 109 23.29 -1.27 32.84
N ILE A 110 24.37 -1.83 32.30
CA ILE A 110 24.63 -1.92 30.86
C ILE A 110 23.59 -2.84 30.21
N ALA A 111 23.36 -4.02 30.79
CA ALA A 111 22.36 -4.96 30.31
C ALA A 111 20.95 -4.36 30.32
N GLU A 112 20.56 -3.67 31.40
CA GLU A 112 19.25 -3.02 31.49
C GLU A 112 19.13 -1.84 30.49
N LYS A 113 20.20 -1.08 30.29
CA LYS A 113 20.24 0.00 29.29
C LYS A 113 20.10 -0.56 27.87
N GLU A 114 20.72 -1.70 27.57
CA GLU A 114 20.58 -2.39 26.28
C GLU A 114 19.18 -2.94 26.09
N ARG A 115 18.59 -3.59 27.10
CA ARG A 115 17.20 -4.05 27.04
C ARG A 115 16.24 -2.90 26.78
N ARG A 116 16.41 -1.78 27.48
CA ARG A 116 15.60 -0.58 27.30
C ARG A 116 15.80 0.05 25.91
N LYS A 117 17.02 0.04 25.37
CA LYS A 117 17.31 0.48 24.00
C LYS A 117 16.64 -0.43 22.98
N ALA A 118 16.76 -1.75 23.13
CA ALA A 118 16.17 -2.73 22.25
C ALA A 118 14.63 -2.65 22.25
N GLU A 119 14.00 -2.46 23.41
CA GLU A 119 12.54 -2.26 23.51
C GLU A 119 12.10 -0.95 22.82
N LYS A 120 12.84 0.15 23.05
CA LYS A 120 12.57 1.42 22.37
C LYS A 120 12.72 1.29 20.86
N GLU A 121 13.74 0.58 20.39
CA GLU A 121 13.98 0.36 18.97
C GLU A 121 12.87 -0.50 18.35
N LYS A 122 12.47 -1.60 19.00
CA LYS A 122 11.32 -2.42 18.57
C LYS A 122 10.03 -1.60 18.50
N ARG A 123 9.74 -0.79 19.52
CA ARG A 123 8.56 0.08 19.55
C ARG A 123 8.62 1.15 18.45
N LYS A 124 9.80 1.68 18.16
CA LYS A 124 10.00 2.65 17.08
C LYS A 124 9.78 2.00 15.71
N GLN A 125 10.32 0.81 15.49
CA GLN A 125 10.13 0.03 14.27
C GLN A 125 8.66 -0.34 14.06
N GLU A 126 7.95 -0.79 15.10
CA GLU A 126 6.52 -1.10 15.02
C GLU A 126 5.71 0.15 14.66
N LYS A 127 5.96 1.28 15.32
CA LYS A 127 5.31 2.56 14.99
C LYS A 127 5.60 3.01 13.57
N GLU A 128 6.83 2.86 13.09
CA GLU A 128 7.20 3.23 11.73
C GLU A 128 6.53 2.34 10.70
N ARG A 129 6.43 1.02 10.96
CA ARG A 129 5.69 0.08 10.12
C ARG A 129 4.21 0.45 10.08
N ALA A 130 3.59 0.70 11.23
CA ALA A 130 2.19 1.13 11.32
C ALA A 130 1.96 2.46 10.58
N ARG A 131 2.88 3.43 10.69
CA ARG A 131 2.80 4.71 9.96
C ARG A 131 2.88 4.50 8.45
N LYS A 132 3.82 3.67 7.97
CA LYS A 132 3.96 3.35 6.53
C LYS A 132 2.73 2.64 5.99
N GLU A 133 2.13 1.75 6.77
CA GLU A 133 0.90 1.06 6.40
C GLU A 133 -0.30 2.02 6.33
N GLN A 134 -0.45 2.90 7.32
CA GLN A 134 -1.47 3.95 7.32
C GLN A 134 -1.32 4.89 6.12
N GLU A 135 -0.10 5.33 5.83
CA GLU A 135 0.17 6.19 4.67
C GLU A 135 -0.16 5.49 3.34
N ARG A 136 0.14 4.19 3.22
CA ARG A 136 -0.25 3.39 2.05
C ARG A 136 -1.76 3.30 1.91
N LEU A 137 -2.46 3.00 3.00
CA LEU A 137 -3.93 2.93 3.01
C LEU A 137 -4.56 4.27 2.67
N GLU A 138 -4.04 5.37 3.21
CA GLU A 138 -4.51 6.72 2.92
C GLU A 138 -4.31 7.08 1.45
N ARG A 139 -3.17 6.75 0.85
CA ARG A 139 -2.93 6.97 -0.59
C ARG A 139 -3.92 6.18 -1.46
N VAL A 140 -4.17 4.91 -1.13
CA VAL A 140 -5.16 4.09 -1.84
C VAL A 140 -6.56 4.68 -1.71
N TYR A 141 -6.93 5.12 -0.50
CA TYR A 141 -8.23 5.74 -0.25
C TYR A 141 -8.40 7.04 -1.04
N GLN A 142 -7.38 7.91 -1.05
CA GLN A 142 -7.39 9.14 -1.84
C GLN A 142 -7.55 8.84 -3.34
N GLN A 143 -6.83 7.85 -3.87
CA GLN A 143 -6.98 7.43 -5.26
C GLN A 143 -8.40 6.95 -5.57
N LEU A 144 -8.96 6.09 -4.72
CA LEU A 144 -10.33 5.58 -4.90
C LEU A 144 -11.36 6.71 -4.84
N GLU A 145 -11.20 7.66 -3.92
CA GLU A 145 -12.09 8.82 -3.80
C GLU A 145 -12.00 9.72 -5.05
N THR A 146 -10.80 9.92 -5.60
CA THR A 146 -10.64 10.66 -6.87
C THR A 146 -11.30 9.95 -8.04
N GLN A 147 -11.13 8.62 -8.16
CA GLN A 147 -11.79 7.82 -9.19
C GLN A 147 -13.31 7.88 -9.06
N ARG A 148 -13.84 7.68 -7.85
CA ARG A 148 -15.29 7.76 -7.59
C ARG A 148 -15.88 9.12 -7.98
N LYS A 149 -15.16 10.22 -7.71
CA LYS A 149 -15.57 11.56 -8.15
C LYS A 149 -15.56 11.69 -9.66
N GLN A 150 -14.56 11.15 -10.34
CA GLN A 150 -14.49 11.13 -11.80
C GLN A 150 -15.63 10.29 -12.41
N GLU A 151 -15.89 9.09 -11.87
CA GLU A 151 -16.99 8.23 -12.29
C GLU A 151 -18.35 8.91 -12.09
N SER A 152 -18.57 9.52 -10.92
CA SER A 152 -19.80 10.28 -10.66
C SER A 152 -19.96 11.46 -11.61
N SER A 153 -18.86 12.15 -11.94
CA SER A 153 -18.86 13.24 -12.92
C SER A 153 -19.23 12.71 -14.31
N LYS A 154 -18.59 11.62 -14.78
CA LYS A 154 -18.90 10.94 -16.04
C LYS A 154 -20.35 10.45 -16.10
N ALA A 155 -20.87 9.87 -15.02
CA ALA A 155 -22.27 9.42 -14.93
C ALA A 155 -23.24 10.60 -15.05
N SER A 156 -22.99 11.70 -14.32
CA SER A 156 -23.81 12.91 -14.41
C SER A 156 -23.75 13.56 -15.79
N PHE A 157 -22.61 13.46 -16.47
CA PHE A 157 -22.42 13.94 -17.84
C PHE A 157 -23.26 13.13 -18.83
N ILE A 158 -23.25 11.80 -18.72
CA ILE A 158 -24.09 10.92 -19.54
C ILE A 158 -25.56 11.20 -19.29
N GLU A 159 -25.97 11.37 -18.02
CA GLU A 159 -27.34 11.69 -17.67
C GLU A 159 -27.79 13.03 -18.27
N LYS A 160 -26.94 14.06 -18.23
CA LYS A 160 -27.21 15.36 -18.88
C LYS A 160 -27.32 15.23 -20.40
N TRP A 161 -26.48 14.43 -21.03
CA TRP A 161 -26.60 14.13 -22.46
C TRP A 161 -27.94 13.47 -22.81
N ASN A 162 -28.35 12.47 -22.02
CA ASN A 162 -29.63 11.80 -22.23
C ASN A 162 -30.81 12.77 -22.04
N LYS A 163 -30.72 13.66 -21.04
CA LYS A 163 -31.71 14.74 -20.84
C LYS A 163 -31.75 15.67 -22.05
N LEU A 164 -30.59 16.09 -22.57
CA LEU A 164 -30.49 16.96 -23.74
C LEU A 164 -31.14 16.37 -24.99
N GLU A 165 -31.02 15.06 -25.22
CA GLU A 165 -31.68 14.37 -26.34
C GLU A 165 -33.22 14.37 -26.20
N SER A 166 -33.73 14.29 -24.97
CA SER A 166 -35.16 14.25 -24.68
C SER A 166 -35.84 15.62 -24.63
N LEU A 167 -35.08 16.69 -24.40
CA LEU A 167 -35.61 18.04 -24.25
C LEU A 167 -36.02 18.64 -25.61
N GLN A 168 -37.19 19.29 -25.62
CA GLN A 168 -37.66 20.05 -26.78
C GLN A 168 -37.06 21.45 -26.85
N THR A 169 -36.76 22.04 -25.70
CA THR A 169 -36.13 23.36 -25.55
C THR A 169 -34.79 23.19 -24.85
N ILE A 170 -33.73 23.78 -25.43
CA ILE A 170 -32.37 23.66 -24.92
C ILE A 170 -31.85 25.04 -24.54
N HIS A 171 -31.33 25.18 -23.32
CA HIS A 171 -30.62 26.38 -22.88
C HIS A 171 -29.10 26.12 -22.76
N LYS A 172 -28.32 27.21 -22.62
CA LYS A 172 -26.86 27.15 -22.43
C LYS A 172 -26.41 26.23 -21.29
N LYS A 173 -27.20 26.15 -20.22
CA LYS A 173 -26.85 25.36 -19.01
C LYS A 173 -27.04 23.86 -19.19
N ASP A 174 -27.81 23.46 -20.20
CA ASP A 174 -28.17 22.06 -20.44
C ASP A 174 -27.14 21.34 -21.29
N VAL A 175 -26.26 22.07 -21.99
CA VAL A 175 -25.15 21.50 -22.77
C VAL A 175 -24.10 20.94 -21.80
N PRO A 176 -23.92 19.61 -21.75
CA PRO A 176 -22.85 19.02 -20.97
C PRO A 176 -21.51 19.26 -21.66
N TRP A 177 -20.48 19.58 -20.88
CA TRP A 177 -19.13 19.83 -21.38
C TRP A 177 -18.19 18.72 -20.87
N PRO A 178 -17.28 18.17 -21.71
CA PRO A 178 -16.44 17.04 -21.35
C PRO A 178 -15.19 17.55 -20.60
N MET A 179 -15.39 18.16 -19.44
CA MET A 179 -14.32 18.85 -18.71
C MET A 179 -14.45 18.65 -17.20
N ILE A 180 -13.30 18.55 -16.54
CA ILE A 180 -13.20 18.56 -15.08
C ILE A 180 -12.89 20.00 -14.66
N GLY A 181 -13.91 20.75 -14.23
CA GLY A 181 -13.74 22.13 -13.73
C GLY A 181 -14.59 23.17 -14.46
N ARG A 182 -14.08 24.41 -14.54
CA ARG A 182 -14.77 25.58 -15.14
C ARG A 182 -14.07 26.17 -16.36
N GLU A 183 -12.86 25.72 -16.70
CA GLU A 183 -12.05 26.26 -17.81
C GLU A 183 -11.85 25.23 -18.94
N PHE A 184 -11.93 25.70 -20.19
CA PHE A 184 -11.71 24.88 -21.37
C PHE A 184 -10.21 24.74 -21.64
N THR A 185 -9.59 23.70 -21.06
CA THR A 185 -8.19 23.37 -21.30
C THR A 185 -8.04 21.98 -21.89
N LEU A 186 -7.02 21.79 -22.73
CA LEU A 186 -6.69 20.50 -23.34
C LEU A 186 -6.55 19.40 -22.26
N GLU A 187 -5.88 19.71 -21.16
CA GLU A 187 -5.65 18.75 -20.07
C GLU A 187 -6.94 18.38 -19.33
N ALA A 188 -7.86 19.33 -19.13
CA ALA A 188 -9.15 19.03 -18.50
C ALA A 188 -10.03 18.11 -19.36
N VAL A 189 -10.00 18.28 -20.69
CA VAL A 189 -10.68 17.40 -21.64
C VAL A 189 -9.99 16.03 -21.71
N ARG A 190 -8.66 16.02 -21.74
CA ARG A 190 -7.85 14.80 -21.73
C ARG A 190 -8.13 13.94 -20.51
N GLN A 191 -8.09 14.53 -19.32
CA GLN A 191 -8.36 13.82 -18.06
C GLN A 191 -9.79 13.29 -17.97
N PHE A 192 -10.75 13.93 -18.65
CA PHE A 192 -12.13 13.47 -18.69
C PHE A 192 -12.35 12.32 -19.68
N VAL A 193 -11.78 12.43 -20.89
CA VAL A 193 -12.03 11.50 -22.00
C VAL A 193 -11.12 10.28 -21.95
N ILE A 194 -9.85 10.45 -21.57
CA ILE A 194 -8.88 9.36 -21.49
C ILE A 194 -8.95 8.74 -20.10
N ASP A 195 -9.22 7.44 -20.06
CA ASP A 195 -9.12 6.68 -18.83
C ASP A 195 -7.78 5.91 -18.82
N PRO A 196 -6.88 6.15 -17.85
CA PRO A 196 -5.60 5.45 -17.77
C PRO A 196 -5.75 3.94 -17.57
N THR A 197 -6.93 3.48 -17.13
CA THR A 197 -7.21 2.06 -16.89
C THR A 197 -7.61 1.30 -18.16
N LEU A 198 -8.06 2.02 -19.19
CA LEU A 198 -8.54 1.44 -20.46
C LEU A 198 -7.40 1.31 -21.47
N SER A 199 -7.55 0.36 -22.40
CA SER A 199 -6.60 0.18 -23.50
C SER A 199 -6.57 1.41 -24.41
N GLU A 200 -5.43 1.68 -25.05
CA GLU A 200 -5.31 2.74 -26.06
C GLU A 200 -6.38 2.62 -27.16
N ALA A 201 -6.72 1.39 -27.58
CA ALA A 201 -7.76 1.15 -28.58
C ALA A 201 -9.16 1.59 -28.10
N GLU A 202 -9.46 1.42 -26.81
CA GLU A 202 -10.73 1.82 -26.20
C GLU A 202 -10.78 3.33 -25.99
N ASN A 203 -9.67 3.92 -25.52
CA ASN A 203 -9.52 5.36 -25.41
C ASN A 203 -9.67 6.04 -26.77
N LYS A 204 -9.09 5.47 -27.85
CA LYS A 204 -9.34 5.92 -29.23
C LYS A 204 -10.85 5.88 -29.54
N LYS A 205 -11.52 4.75 -29.33
CA LYS A 205 -12.97 4.66 -29.58
C LYS A 205 -13.77 5.72 -28.81
N ASN A 206 -13.42 6.00 -27.56
CA ASN A 206 -14.06 7.04 -26.75
C ASN A 206 -13.83 8.43 -27.32
N VAL A 207 -12.59 8.79 -27.67
CA VAL A 207 -12.27 10.08 -28.30
C VAL A 207 -13.07 10.25 -29.60
N ARG A 208 -13.14 9.22 -30.45
CA ARG A 208 -13.90 9.27 -31.70
C ARG A 208 -15.40 9.43 -31.47
N LYS A 209 -15.94 8.78 -30.43
CA LYS A 209 -17.35 8.92 -30.04
C LYS A 209 -17.66 10.34 -29.59
N GLU A 210 -16.82 10.94 -28.76
CA GLU A 210 -16.97 12.32 -28.31
C GLU A 210 -16.75 13.32 -29.47
N GLN A 211 -15.78 13.08 -30.37
CA GLN A 211 -15.56 13.89 -31.57
C GLN A 211 -16.82 13.94 -32.46
N ALA A 212 -17.49 12.79 -32.66
CA ALA A 212 -18.74 12.74 -33.42
C ALA A 212 -19.90 13.48 -32.72
N ARG A 213 -19.89 13.52 -31.37
CA ARG A 213 -20.89 14.23 -30.56
C ARG A 213 -20.70 15.75 -30.59
N TYR A 214 -19.46 16.22 -30.49
CA TYR A 214 -19.10 17.65 -30.51
C TYR A 214 -18.75 18.18 -31.90
N HIS A 215 -19.07 17.45 -32.98
CA HIS A 215 -18.86 17.98 -34.32
C HIS A 215 -19.78 19.19 -34.56
N PRO A 216 -19.26 20.37 -34.93
CA PRO A 216 -20.03 21.62 -34.98
C PRO A 216 -21.26 21.51 -35.90
N ASP A 217 -21.12 20.89 -37.07
CA ASP A 217 -22.23 20.66 -38.00
C ASP A 217 -23.35 19.76 -37.41
N LYS A 218 -22.99 18.66 -36.75
CA LYS A 218 -23.95 17.75 -36.12
C LYS A 218 -24.65 18.41 -34.94
N PHE A 219 -23.92 19.24 -34.21
CA PHE A 219 -24.47 19.98 -33.08
C PHE A 219 -25.47 21.05 -33.54
N VAL A 220 -25.14 21.81 -34.59
CA VAL A 220 -26.04 22.83 -35.16
C VAL A 220 -27.32 22.19 -35.69
N THR A 221 -27.18 21.14 -36.49
CA THR A 221 -28.33 20.49 -37.13
C THR A 221 -29.30 19.87 -36.14
N ARG A 222 -28.81 19.31 -35.03
CA ARG A 222 -29.63 18.62 -34.02
C ARG A 222 -30.11 19.52 -32.88
N TYR A 223 -29.22 20.34 -32.32
CA TYR A 223 -29.48 21.05 -31.07
C TYR A 223 -29.73 22.55 -31.27
N MET A 224 -29.05 23.21 -32.22
CA MET A 224 -29.26 24.67 -32.44
C MET A 224 -30.64 25.01 -32.97
N LYS A 225 -31.32 24.09 -33.68
CA LYS A 225 -32.72 24.27 -34.07
C LYS A 225 -33.70 24.33 -32.89
N ARG A 226 -33.34 23.71 -31.77
CA ARG A 226 -34.12 23.62 -30.52
C ARG A 226 -33.59 24.55 -29.42
N PHE A 227 -32.55 25.34 -29.72
CA PHE A 227 -31.89 26.19 -28.75
C PHE A 227 -32.66 27.50 -28.57
N GLU A 228 -33.15 27.72 -27.36
CA GLU A 228 -33.84 28.94 -26.96
C GLU A 228 -32.88 29.80 -26.13
N GLY A 229 -32.44 30.90 -26.73
CA GLY A 229 -31.48 31.84 -26.15
C GLY A 229 -31.13 32.96 -27.12
N SER A 230 -30.44 33.98 -26.62
CA SER A 230 -29.98 35.10 -27.45
C SER A 230 -28.96 34.62 -28.49
N ASP A 231 -28.89 35.25 -29.67
CA ASP A 231 -27.92 34.88 -30.70
C ASP A 231 -26.47 34.96 -30.19
N LYS A 232 -26.18 35.87 -29.26
CA LYS A 232 -24.89 35.95 -28.57
C LYS A 232 -24.56 34.70 -27.74
N GLU A 233 -25.58 34.04 -27.18
CA GLU A 233 -25.38 32.82 -26.39
C GLU A 233 -25.15 31.61 -27.30
N LYS A 234 -25.86 31.55 -28.43
CA LYS A 234 -25.63 30.55 -29.48
C LYS A 234 -24.21 30.65 -30.02
N GLU A 235 -23.75 31.86 -30.32
CA GLU A 235 -22.38 32.10 -30.79
C GLU A 235 -21.34 31.63 -29.78
N ARG A 236 -21.51 31.95 -28.49
CA ARG A 236 -20.60 31.48 -27.41
C ARG A 236 -20.58 29.96 -27.27
N VAL A 237 -21.72 29.29 -27.43
CA VAL A 237 -21.78 27.83 -27.39
C VAL A 237 -21.04 27.25 -28.60
N MET A 238 -21.19 27.86 -29.79
CA MET A 238 -20.49 27.45 -31.00
C MET A 238 -18.97 27.63 -30.89
N THR A 239 -18.49 28.73 -30.32
CA THR A 239 -17.04 28.92 -30.10
C THR A 239 -16.47 27.85 -29.19
N HIS A 240 -17.14 27.53 -28.07
CA HIS A 240 -16.69 26.47 -27.17
C HIS A 240 -16.74 25.08 -27.81
N ILE A 241 -17.74 24.80 -28.65
CA ILE A 241 -17.81 23.53 -29.38
C ILE A 241 -16.65 23.42 -30.37
N ASN A 242 -16.31 24.51 -31.07
CA ASN A 242 -15.17 24.54 -31.97
C ASN A 242 -13.84 24.33 -31.21
N GLU A 243 -13.68 24.98 -30.06
CA GLU A 243 -12.51 24.78 -29.18
C GLU A 243 -12.38 23.33 -28.72
N ILE A 244 -13.47 22.74 -28.21
CA ILE A 244 -13.49 21.33 -27.77
C ILE A 244 -13.23 20.39 -28.93
N SER A 245 -13.84 20.61 -30.10
CA SER A 245 -13.58 19.81 -31.29
C SER A 245 -12.12 19.91 -31.71
N GLY A 246 -11.49 21.08 -31.57
CA GLY A 246 -10.06 21.28 -31.79
C GLY A 246 -9.21 20.45 -30.83
N PHE A 247 -9.50 20.53 -29.53
CA PHE A 247 -8.81 19.74 -28.50
C PHE A 247 -8.98 18.23 -28.71
N LEU A 248 -10.18 17.77 -29.09
CA LEU A 248 -10.42 16.35 -29.39
C LEU A 248 -9.65 15.87 -30.63
N ASN A 249 -9.54 16.69 -31.66
CA ASN A 249 -8.74 16.38 -32.84
C ASN A 249 -7.24 16.31 -32.51
N GLU A 250 -6.76 17.23 -31.67
CA GLU A 250 -5.38 17.24 -31.20
C GLU A 250 -5.08 15.98 -30.38
N LEU A 251 -5.95 15.63 -29.43
CA LEU A 251 -5.83 14.40 -28.64
C LEU A 251 -5.84 13.15 -29.50
N TRP A 252 -6.73 13.09 -30.50
CA TRP A 252 -6.75 11.98 -31.46
C TRP A 252 -5.44 11.87 -32.25
N SER A 253 -4.86 13.00 -32.66
CA SER A 253 -3.57 13.05 -33.35
C SER A 253 -2.45 12.53 -32.47
N GLN A 254 -2.35 13.00 -31.22
CA GLN A 254 -1.34 12.57 -30.24
C GLN A 254 -1.38 11.06 -29.97
N MET A 255 -2.57 10.46 -29.94
CA MET A 255 -2.75 9.02 -29.76
C MET A 255 -2.38 8.18 -31.00
N ASN A 256 -2.23 8.78 -32.17
CA ASN A 256 -1.86 8.07 -33.40
C ASN A 256 -0.39 8.28 -33.79
N THR A 257 0.26 9.32 -33.26
CA THR A 257 1.71 9.55 -33.42
C THR A 257 2.55 8.79 -32.40
N THR A 258 1.94 8.34 -31.30
CA THR A 258 2.56 7.46 -30.30
C THR A 258 2.26 6.01 -30.65
#